data_AF-A0A3A8K268-F1
#
_entry.id   AF-A0A3A8K268-F1
#
_cell.length_a   1.000
_cell.length_b   1.000
_cell.length_c   1.000
_cell.angle_alpha   90.00
_cell.angle_beta   90.00
_cell.angle_gamma   90.00
#
_symmetry.space_group_name_H-M   'P 1'
#
loop_
_entity.id
_entity.type
_entity.pdbx_description
1 polymer ?
#
loop_
_entity_poly.entity_id
_entity_poly.type
_entity_poly.pdbx_seq_one_letter_code
_entity_poly.pdbx_strand_id
1 'polypeptide(L)'
;MLQVNPRWKRLALSAMVLSTPLMAGCTAEPAREAPTAAVRQDRATESLKMSKLYAQWKQQHAGNQMPLDLGDADQYAFLMKRLEAAGNTAANSPRLFSSLSQQRERVLAEKASGNVKAQTTTAEWCGHLLPLEEIAHGTSETSFQGSGYITCAGGSDYSYVDFNAYSTTPERQDFQLLATTATEAYLAKTLETDPLNVVLDAGPDRVLYYDSVAMAYDEASGRMETYYSTADTTVLLLPPGLNFDHPRELIGTALPGNAIRTCLERGSATGALDCDYTLAKKDAAGNITAFAGGYTGVAAVNAQQSVAAARWKPDTTAYWPTPGAFNSAKLYLPARGTYVTGLPSNCTVQAVKSEVNIVLLSAGGRCKVNNVAATAPGTTVLTGSLPLGPGVDASSLPFNGLMDLGTDCLANEQDVAMQAFTTVNATCPRSGGGFSPVTRVGFRRLAVLDFKNSCIAAGTRVLRADGKSVPVESVKVGDRVLSNADGRALTVTTVTKGTESQPMVRLKAAQGRDVLVTNTHPMVSRTRGVVTAGELAVGDVLLTKDGEATLASVERVPYKGQVYNLTLGTDAELLAVGAQEHTLIANGFVVGDARMQTDLARQKHKPVPSDVLASLPAAWHADYLNSRR
;
A
#
# COMPACT_ATOMS: atom_id res chain seq x y z
N MET A 1 -62.39 9.81 -27.51
CA MET A 1 -61.80 10.78 -28.45
C MET A 1 -60.41 11.13 -27.97
N LEU A 2 -59.44 10.92 -28.86
CA LEU A 2 -58.04 11.32 -28.86
C LEU A 2 -57.10 10.79 -27.74
N GLN A 3 -56.26 9.86 -28.19
CA GLN A 3 -55.13 9.20 -27.54
C GLN A 3 -53.90 10.11 -27.47
N VAL A 4 -53.06 9.93 -26.44
CA VAL A 4 -51.60 9.78 -26.61
C VAL A 4 -51.09 8.78 -25.55
N ASN A 5 -50.34 7.78 -26.01
CA ASN A 5 -49.63 6.75 -25.26
C ASN A 5 -48.09 7.06 -25.31
N PRO A 6 -47.18 6.31 -24.68
CA PRO A 6 -46.48 6.68 -23.44
C PRO A 6 -44.94 6.77 -23.61
N ARG A 7 -44.19 7.24 -22.59
CA ARG A 7 -43.05 6.46 -22.04
C ARG A 7 -42.42 7.04 -20.74
N TRP A 8 -42.61 6.27 -19.65
CA TRP A 8 -41.67 5.94 -18.57
C TRP A 8 -41.10 7.05 -17.68
N LYS A 9 -41.81 7.30 -16.56
CA LYS A 9 -41.22 7.63 -15.26
C LYS A 9 -41.20 6.36 -14.40
N ARG A 10 -40.10 6.10 -13.70
CA ARG A 10 -40.09 5.32 -12.45
C ARG A 10 -39.36 6.11 -11.39
N LEU A 11 -40.11 6.51 -10.36
CA LEU A 11 -39.63 6.89 -9.04
C LEU A 11 -40.62 6.29 -8.04
N ALA A 12 -40.06 5.52 -7.11
CA ALA A 12 -40.54 5.20 -5.76
C ALA A 12 -41.96 4.60 -5.57
N LEU A 13 -42.03 3.34 -5.13
CA LEU A 13 -42.32 2.94 -3.74
C LEU A 13 -42.56 1.42 -3.64
N SER A 14 -42.01 0.81 -2.60
CA SER A 14 -42.59 -0.25 -1.76
C SER A 14 -43.09 -1.57 -2.39
N ALA A 15 -42.36 -2.64 -2.11
CA ALA A 15 -42.90 -3.98 -1.86
C ALA A 15 -42.10 -4.56 -0.69
N MET A 16 -42.59 -4.50 0.55
CA MET A 16 -43.26 -5.64 1.22
C MET A 16 -42.68 -6.99 0.80
N VAL A 17 -41.61 -7.40 1.48
CA VAL A 17 -41.16 -8.79 1.51
C VAL A 17 -41.81 -9.44 2.73
N LEU A 18 -42.67 -10.42 2.46
CA LEU A 18 -43.17 -11.34 3.46
C LEU A 18 -41.99 -12.09 4.09
N SER A 19 -41.81 -11.90 5.39
CA SER A 19 -40.93 -12.67 6.24
C SER A 19 -41.52 -14.05 6.54
N THR A 20 -41.05 -15.09 5.84
CA THR A 20 -41.02 -16.45 6.37
C THR A 20 -39.69 -16.65 7.10
N PRO A 21 -39.67 -17.06 8.37
CA PRO A 21 -38.44 -17.20 9.13
C PRO A 21 -37.74 -18.49 8.71
N LEU A 22 -36.71 -18.38 7.88
CA LEU A 22 -35.66 -19.38 7.84
C LEU A 22 -34.74 -19.09 9.02
N MET A 23 -34.88 -19.91 10.07
CA MET A 23 -33.96 -19.98 11.20
C MET A 23 -32.58 -20.43 10.70
N ALA A 24 -31.81 -19.49 10.17
CA ALA A 24 -30.36 -19.60 10.15
C ALA A 24 -29.88 -19.03 11.49
N GLY A 25 -29.47 -19.91 12.39
CA GLY A 25 -28.87 -19.51 13.66
C GLY A 25 -27.56 -18.77 13.42
N CYS A 26 -27.63 -17.44 13.31
CA CYS A 26 -26.51 -16.59 13.64
C CYS A 26 -26.34 -16.65 15.16
N THR A 27 -25.48 -17.54 15.65
CA THR A 27 -24.88 -17.34 16.97
C THR A 27 -24.01 -16.09 16.84
N ALA A 28 -24.54 -14.94 17.25
CA ALA A 28 -23.68 -13.83 17.64
C ALA A 28 -22.71 -14.38 18.69
N GLU A 29 -21.41 -14.17 18.50
CA GLU A 29 -20.44 -14.41 19.56
C GLU A 29 -20.95 -13.74 20.84
N PRO A 30 -20.94 -14.43 21.99
CA PRO A 30 -21.23 -13.76 23.24
C PRO A 30 -20.24 -12.61 23.39
N ALA A 31 -20.76 -11.39 23.45
CA ALA A 31 -19.95 -10.21 23.73
C ALA A 31 -19.11 -10.51 24.97
N ARG A 32 -17.78 -10.54 24.82
CA ARG A 32 -16.85 -10.71 25.94
C ARG A 32 -17.25 -9.73 27.03
N GLU A 33 -17.53 -10.26 28.22
CA GLU A 33 -17.91 -9.45 29.36
C GLU A 33 -16.82 -8.40 29.61
N ALA A 34 -17.22 -7.13 29.79
CA ALA A 34 -16.27 -6.04 29.93
C ALA A 34 -15.35 -6.31 31.14
N PRO A 35 -14.02 -6.17 31.01
CA PRO A 35 -13.09 -6.49 32.07
C PRO A 35 -13.38 -5.68 33.34
N THR A 36 -13.23 -6.31 34.50
CA THR A 36 -13.48 -5.68 35.80
C THR A 36 -12.59 -4.44 35.98
N ALA A 37 -13.00 -3.52 36.86
CA ALA A 37 -12.21 -2.31 37.13
C ALA A 37 -10.78 -2.61 37.60
N ALA A 38 -10.59 -3.67 38.41
CA ALA A 38 -9.27 -4.11 38.85
C ALA A 38 -8.39 -4.58 37.69
N VAL A 39 -8.94 -5.37 36.76
CA VAL A 39 -8.22 -5.83 35.56
C VAL A 39 -7.86 -4.66 34.65
N ARG A 40 -8.75 -3.68 34.49
CA ARG A 40 -8.47 -2.46 33.72
C ARG A 40 -7.35 -1.63 34.35
N GLN A 41 -7.32 -1.51 35.67
CA GLN A 41 -6.28 -0.79 36.40
C GLN A 41 -4.92 -1.50 36.32
N ASP A 42 -4.89 -2.83 36.42
CA ASP A 42 -3.67 -3.63 36.27
C ASP A 42 -3.07 -3.40 34.88
N ARG A 43 -3.88 -3.57 33.82
CA ARG A 43 -3.45 -3.34 32.42
C ARG A 43 -2.92 -1.92 32.20
N ALA A 44 -3.61 -0.92 32.74
CA ALA A 44 -3.17 0.47 32.65
C ALA A 44 -1.81 0.69 33.34
N THR A 45 -1.58 0.05 34.48
CA THR A 45 -0.32 0.14 35.23
C THR A 45 0.84 -0.48 34.44
N GLU A 46 0.61 -1.62 33.80
CA GLU A 46 1.62 -2.30 32.98
C GLU A 46 1.97 -1.52 31.72
N SER A 47 0.97 -1.01 31.00
CA SER A 47 1.20 -0.16 29.83
C SER A 47 1.94 1.14 30.19
N LEU A 48 1.66 1.73 31.35
CA LEU A 48 2.44 2.89 31.85
C LEU A 48 3.90 2.53 32.15
N LYS A 49 4.19 1.30 32.57
CA LYS A 49 5.58 0.83 32.75
C LYS A 49 6.27 0.67 31.39
N MET A 50 5.58 0.08 30.42
CA MET A 50 6.09 -0.08 29.05
C MET A 50 6.28 1.27 28.33
N SER A 51 5.40 2.25 28.57
CA SER A 51 5.55 3.59 27.99
C SER A 51 6.83 4.29 28.44
N LYS A 52 7.19 4.15 29.73
CA LYS A 52 8.43 4.70 30.29
C LYS A 52 9.67 4.03 29.69
N LEU A 53 9.62 2.71 29.52
CA LEU A 53 10.68 1.95 28.87
C LEU A 53 10.85 2.38 27.40
N TYR A 54 9.74 2.51 26.66
CA TYR A 54 9.75 3.01 25.29
C TYR A 54 10.34 4.43 25.19
N ALA A 55 9.97 5.34 26.09
CA ALA A 55 10.51 6.69 26.11
C ALA A 55 12.03 6.72 26.32
N GLN A 56 12.58 5.84 27.16
CA GLN A 56 14.02 5.68 27.35
C GLN A 56 14.69 5.10 26.10
N TRP A 57 14.12 4.04 25.53
CA TRP A 57 14.61 3.43 24.30
C TRP A 57 14.66 4.43 23.14
N LYS A 58 13.61 5.24 22.97
CA LYS A 58 13.48 6.20 21.89
C LYS A 58 14.53 7.32 21.91
N GLN A 59 15.11 7.63 23.07
CA GLN A 59 16.20 8.62 23.16
C GLN A 59 17.47 8.16 22.41
N GLN A 60 17.63 6.85 22.21
CA GLN A 60 18.81 6.25 21.60
C GLN A 60 18.52 5.65 20.21
N HIS A 61 17.26 5.65 19.77
CA HIS A 61 16.82 4.94 18.55
C HIS A 61 15.96 5.82 17.65
N ALA A 62 16.26 5.82 16.35
CA ALA A 62 15.51 6.59 15.36
C ALA A 62 14.13 5.97 15.01
N GLY A 63 13.97 4.64 15.15
CA GLY A 63 12.73 3.92 14.80
C GLY A 63 11.59 4.11 15.80
N ASN A 64 10.34 3.87 15.37
CA ASN A 64 9.12 4.08 16.17
C ASN A 64 8.54 2.78 16.77
N GLN A 65 9.21 1.64 16.56
CA GLN A 65 8.81 0.34 17.08
C GLN A 65 9.95 -0.25 17.93
N MET A 66 9.70 -0.42 19.22
CA MET A 66 10.68 -0.98 20.16
C MET A 66 10.58 -2.50 20.18
N PRO A 67 11.66 -3.25 19.87
CA PRO A 67 11.66 -4.70 20.04
C PRO A 67 11.44 -5.06 21.52
N LEU A 68 10.54 -6.00 21.79
CA LEU A 68 10.35 -6.55 23.13
C LEU A 68 11.47 -7.54 23.47
N ASP A 69 12.08 -7.36 24.63
CA ASP A 69 13.09 -8.28 25.15
C ASP A 69 12.42 -9.46 25.84
N LEU A 70 12.25 -10.56 25.11
CA LEU A 70 11.62 -11.77 25.65
C LEU A 70 12.43 -12.44 26.78
N GLY A 71 13.69 -12.06 26.98
CA GLY A 71 14.49 -12.51 28.13
C GLY A 71 14.31 -11.64 29.38
N ASP A 72 13.74 -10.44 29.24
CA ASP A 72 13.33 -9.62 30.38
C ASP A 72 12.04 -10.19 31.00
N ALA A 73 11.98 -10.27 32.33
CA ALA A 73 10.84 -10.90 33.01
C ALA A 73 9.58 -10.03 32.93
N ASP A 74 9.73 -8.71 33.01
CA ASP A 74 8.62 -7.76 33.02
C ASP A 74 8.00 -7.62 31.63
N GLN A 75 8.85 -7.47 30.60
CA GLN A 75 8.37 -7.36 29.21
C GLN A 75 7.69 -8.65 28.72
N TYR A 76 8.21 -9.82 29.11
CA TYR A 76 7.59 -11.10 28.77
C TYR A 76 6.26 -11.31 29.49
N ALA A 77 6.18 -10.97 30.78
CA ALA A 77 4.93 -11.02 31.54
C ALA A 77 3.88 -10.08 30.94
N PHE A 78 4.28 -8.86 30.56
CA PHE A 78 3.42 -7.92 29.83
C PHE A 78 2.89 -8.52 28.54
N LEU A 79 3.76 -9.10 27.70
CA LEU A 79 3.36 -9.74 26.44
C LEU A 79 2.35 -10.87 26.67
N MET A 80 2.60 -11.74 27.65
CA MET A 80 1.71 -12.85 27.98
C MET A 80 0.33 -12.37 28.41
N LYS A 81 0.25 -11.32 29.23
CA LYS A 81 -1.04 -10.72 29.61
C LYS A 81 -1.78 -10.07 28.44
N ARG A 82 -1.07 -9.50 27.47
CA ARG A 82 -1.68 -8.97 26.23
C ARG A 82 -2.32 -10.09 25.40
N LEU A 83 -1.60 -11.20 25.23
CA LEU A 83 -2.11 -12.39 24.54
C LEU A 83 -3.32 -12.98 25.26
N GLU A 84 -3.24 -13.16 26.59
CA GLU A 84 -4.36 -13.66 27.39
C GLU A 84 -5.59 -12.74 27.28
N ALA A 85 -5.38 -11.42 27.31
CA ALA A 85 -6.44 -10.43 27.12
C ALA A 85 -7.12 -10.53 25.73
N ALA A 86 -6.37 -10.92 24.71
CA ALA A 86 -6.88 -11.21 23.37
C ALA A 86 -7.56 -12.59 23.26
N GLY A 87 -7.40 -13.46 24.27
CA GLY A 87 -7.96 -14.81 24.31
C GLY A 87 -6.98 -15.93 24.01
N ASN A 88 -5.71 -15.60 23.78
CA ASN A 88 -4.67 -16.56 23.51
C ASN A 88 -4.19 -17.19 24.82
N THR A 89 -4.19 -18.52 24.88
CA THR A 89 -3.72 -19.33 26.00
C THR A 89 -2.88 -20.49 25.48
N ALA A 90 -2.08 -21.11 26.34
CA ALA A 90 -1.32 -22.29 25.95
C ALA A 90 -2.21 -23.47 25.50
N ALA A 91 -3.49 -23.48 25.89
CA ALA A 91 -4.43 -24.55 25.54
C ALA A 91 -5.02 -24.38 24.12
N ASN A 92 -5.40 -23.17 23.74
CA ASN A 92 -6.00 -22.90 22.43
C ASN A 92 -4.95 -22.49 21.37
N SER A 93 -3.80 -21.95 21.78
CA SER A 93 -2.72 -21.52 20.87
C SER A 93 -1.39 -22.21 21.23
N PRO A 94 -1.33 -23.55 21.24
CA PRO A 94 -0.16 -24.28 21.71
C PRO A 94 1.11 -23.97 20.91
N ARG A 95 1.02 -23.77 19.59
CA ARG A 95 2.19 -23.44 18.77
C ARG A 95 2.74 -22.07 19.14
N LEU A 96 1.88 -21.06 19.23
CA LEU A 96 2.26 -19.70 19.66
C LEU A 96 3.06 -19.71 20.98
N PHE A 97 2.49 -20.33 22.02
CA PHE A 97 3.11 -20.35 23.35
C PHE A 97 4.39 -21.19 23.39
N SER A 98 4.44 -22.29 22.63
CA SER A 98 5.68 -23.07 22.49
C SER A 98 6.80 -22.26 21.83
N SER A 99 6.49 -21.50 20.77
CA SER A 99 7.45 -20.67 20.04
C SER A 99 7.96 -19.51 20.90
N LEU A 100 7.08 -18.87 21.68
CA LEU A 100 7.45 -17.82 22.64
C LEU A 100 8.39 -18.34 23.73
N SER A 101 8.13 -19.55 24.24
CA SER A 101 8.95 -20.18 25.28
C SER A 101 10.34 -20.50 24.75
N GLN A 102 10.43 -21.11 23.56
CA GLN A 102 11.69 -21.42 22.89
C GLN A 102 12.51 -20.16 22.61
N GLN A 103 11.89 -19.09 22.12
CA GLN A 103 12.58 -17.84 21.85
C GLN A 103 13.08 -17.16 23.13
N ARG A 104 12.28 -17.19 24.22
CA ARG A 104 12.72 -16.71 25.54
C ARG A 104 13.94 -17.48 26.05
N GLU A 105 13.89 -18.82 26.02
CA GLU A 105 15.02 -19.67 26.44
C GLU A 105 16.29 -19.35 25.65
N ARG A 106 16.15 -19.17 24.33
CA ARG A 106 17.25 -18.77 23.45
C ARG A 106 17.85 -17.41 23.87
N VAL A 107 17.02 -16.38 24.07
CA VAL A 107 17.50 -15.04 24.47
C VAL A 107 18.18 -15.08 25.85
N LEU A 108 17.63 -15.86 26.79
CA LEU A 108 18.25 -16.05 28.11
C LEU A 108 19.62 -16.74 28.01
N ALA A 109 19.75 -17.77 27.18
CA ALA A 109 21.02 -18.46 26.93
C ALA A 109 22.04 -17.53 26.24
N GLU A 110 21.63 -16.74 25.25
CA GLU A 110 22.48 -15.75 24.58
C GLU A 110 23.03 -14.72 25.59
N LYS A 111 22.16 -14.17 26.45
CA LYS A 111 22.54 -13.25 27.54
C LYS A 111 23.51 -13.90 28.54
N ALA A 112 23.23 -15.13 28.98
CA ALA A 112 24.07 -15.85 29.92
C ALA A 112 25.47 -16.15 29.35
N SER A 113 25.57 -16.36 28.04
CA SER A 113 26.84 -16.63 27.36
C SER A 113 27.71 -15.40 27.12
N GLY A 114 27.22 -14.19 27.42
CA GLY A 114 27.90 -12.93 27.06
C GLY A 114 27.91 -12.63 25.55
N ASN A 115 27.44 -13.56 24.70
CA ASN A 115 27.23 -13.36 23.28
C ASN A 115 25.90 -12.64 23.03
N VAL A 116 25.72 -11.47 23.65
CA VAL A 116 24.62 -10.58 23.29
C VAL A 116 24.90 -10.07 21.89
N LYS A 117 24.46 -10.81 20.87
CA LYS A 117 24.30 -10.23 19.54
C LYS A 117 23.21 -9.19 19.71
N ALA A 118 23.59 -7.91 19.75
CA ALA A 118 22.65 -6.86 19.45
C ALA A 118 21.91 -7.30 18.18
N GLN A 119 20.57 -7.31 18.21
CA GLN A 119 19.74 -7.59 17.03
C GLN A 119 20.16 -6.62 15.93
N THR A 120 21.16 -7.01 15.17
CA THR A 120 21.72 -6.32 14.04
C THR A 120 21.12 -6.99 12.82
N THR A 121 19.79 -7.06 12.78
CA THR A 121 19.07 -7.24 11.53
C THR A 121 19.09 -5.87 10.85
N THR A 122 19.99 -5.70 9.89
CA THR A 122 20.16 -4.47 9.11
C THR A 122 18.96 -4.16 8.20
N ALA A 123 17.96 -5.05 8.13
CA ALA A 123 16.73 -4.84 7.40
C ALA A 123 15.50 -5.22 8.25
N GLU A 124 14.63 -4.23 8.48
CA GLU A 124 13.28 -4.41 9.01
C GLU A 124 12.52 -5.45 8.17
N TRP A 125 11.94 -6.46 8.82
CA TRP A 125 11.05 -7.43 8.15
C TRP A 125 9.60 -7.02 8.27
N CYS A 126 9.16 -6.69 9.49
CA CYS A 126 7.81 -6.20 9.75
C CYS A 126 7.80 -4.72 10.15
N GLY A 127 6.83 -3.97 9.63
CA GLY A 127 6.49 -2.62 10.07
C GLY A 127 5.24 -2.63 10.96
N HIS A 128 5.32 -1.95 12.09
CA HIS A 128 4.24 -1.77 13.06
C HIS A 128 3.75 -0.32 13.05
N LEU A 129 2.49 -0.12 12.65
CA LEU A 129 1.86 1.20 12.46
C LEU A 129 0.62 1.32 13.36
N LEU A 130 0.37 2.53 13.86
CA LEU A 130 -0.77 2.83 14.75
C LEU A 130 -1.62 3.96 14.14
N PRO A 131 -2.46 3.68 13.13
CA PRO A 131 -3.44 4.63 12.61
C PRO A 131 -4.36 5.19 13.71
N LEU A 132 -4.61 6.50 13.67
CA LEU A 132 -5.60 7.17 14.52
C LEU A 132 -6.23 8.34 13.77
N GLU A 133 -7.55 8.28 13.56
CA GLU A 133 -8.35 9.35 12.96
C GLU A 133 -9.24 10.04 14.00
N GLU A 134 -9.32 11.38 13.94
CA GLU A 134 -10.36 12.15 14.60
C GLU A 134 -11.60 12.16 13.69
N ILE A 135 -12.68 11.50 14.13
CA ILE A 135 -13.84 11.20 13.28
C ILE A 135 -15.07 12.08 13.57
N ALA A 136 -15.16 12.67 14.76
CA ALA A 136 -16.24 13.58 15.13
C ALA A 136 -15.88 14.53 16.27
N HIS A 137 -16.55 15.69 16.31
CA HIS A 137 -16.45 16.67 17.38
C HIS A 137 -17.84 17.03 17.89
N GLY A 138 -18.05 16.87 19.19
CA GLY A 138 -19.22 17.36 19.90
C GLY A 138 -19.02 18.78 20.40
N THR A 139 -19.87 19.20 21.35
CA THR A 139 -19.74 20.50 22.03
C THR A 139 -18.65 20.52 23.09
N SER A 140 -18.29 19.36 23.63
CA SER A 140 -17.30 19.20 24.71
C SER A 140 -16.44 17.94 24.56
N GLU A 141 -16.70 17.10 23.57
CA GLU A 141 -16.06 15.80 23.38
C GLU A 141 -15.49 15.67 21.98
N THR A 142 -14.43 14.86 21.84
CA THR A 142 -13.86 14.46 20.54
C THR A 142 -13.88 12.93 20.44
N SER A 143 -14.29 12.43 19.27
CA SER A 143 -14.33 11.01 18.96
C SER A 143 -13.17 10.62 18.05
N PHE A 144 -12.52 9.51 18.39
CA PHE A 144 -11.39 8.97 17.66
C PHE A 144 -11.69 7.54 17.21
N GLN A 145 -11.08 7.15 16.09
CA GLN A 145 -11.04 5.77 15.62
C GLN A 145 -9.59 5.38 15.39
N GLY A 146 -9.11 4.33 16.08
CA GLY A 146 -7.74 3.85 15.97
C GLY A 146 -7.66 2.36 15.68
N SER A 147 -6.52 1.91 15.17
CA SER A 147 -6.27 0.50 14.89
C SER A 147 -4.78 0.16 15.08
N GLY A 148 -4.50 -1.12 15.33
CA GLY A 148 -3.15 -1.67 15.31
C GLY A 148 -2.89 -2.30 13.96
N TYR A 149 -1.74 -2.03 13.35
CA TYR A 149 -1.43 -2.52 12.00
C TYR A 149 -0.02 -3.11 11.94
N ILE A 150 0.10 -4.35 11.45
CA ILE A 150 1.39 -4.99 11.15
C ILE A 150 1.46 -5.40 9.68
N THR A 151 2.62 -5.24 9.07
CA THR A 151 2.88 -5.74 7.72
C THR A 151 4.29 -6.29 7.59
N CYS A 152 4.43 -7.50 7.04
CA CYS A 152 5.71 -8.21 6.98
C CYS A 152 6.08 -8.54 5.54
N ALA A 153 7.30 -8.23 5.13
CA ALA A 153 7.76 -8.52 3.77
C ALA A 153 7.72 -10.03 3.51
N GLY A 154 6.98 -10.45 2.48
CA GLY A 154 6.76 -11.86 2.18
C GLY A 154 5.75 -12.55 3.10
N GLY A 155 5.16 -11.84 4.07
CA GLY A 155 4.20 -12.37 5.04
C GLY A 155 4.82 -13.06 6.24
N SER A 156 3.96 -13.68 7.04
CA SER A 156 4.30 -14.52 8.19
C SER A 156 3.31 -15.68 8.29
N ASP A 157 3.72 -16.79 8.90
CA ASP A 157 2.83 -17.93 9.16
C ASP A 157 1.82 -17.60 10.27
N TYR A 158 2.25 -16.80 11.26
CA TYR A 158 1.40 -16.25 12.31
C TYR A 158 1.70 -14.77 12.52
N SER A 159 0.63 -13.97 12.61
CA SER A 159 0.67 -12.55 12.98
C SER A 159 -0.32 -12.27 14.11
N TYR A 160 0.08 -11.42 15.05
CA TYR A 160 -0.78 -10.86 16.08
C TYR A 160 -0.58 -9.34 16.14
N VAL A 161 -1.66 -8.60 16.33
CA VAL A 161 -1.57 -7.17 16.64
C VAL A 161 -2.74 -6.75 17.52
N ASP A 162 -2.49 -5.83 18.45
CA ASP A 162 -3.54 -5.22 19.27
C ASP A 162 -3.52 -3.70 19.22
N PHE A 163 -4.52 -3.05 19.79
CA PHE A 163 -4.55 -1.60 19.94
C PHE A 163 -5.32 -1.25 21.20
N ASN A 164 -4.69 -0.45 22.07
CA ASN A 164 -5.23 -0.11 23.38
C ASN A 164 -5.19 1.40 23.56
N ALA A 165 -6.31 1.96 24.01
CA ALA A 165 -6.51 3.39 24.15
C ALA A 165 -6.73 3.78 25.61
N TYR A 166 -6.11 4.88 26.03
CA TYR A 166 -6.08 5.34 27.41
C TYR A 166 -6.36 6.84 27.49
N SER A 167 -7.10 7.24 28.53
CA SER A 167 -7.22 8.64 28.95
C SER A 167 -6.14 8.94 29.98
N THR A 168 -5.48 10.10 29.86
CA THR A 168 -4.46 10.53 30.83
C THR A 168 -4.21 12.05 30.74
N THR A 169 -3.38 12.58 31.63
CA THR A 169 -2.84 13.95 31.55
C THR A 169 -1.50 13.98 30.77
N PRO A 170 -1.00 15.16 30.35
CA PRO A 170 0.33 15.27 29.72
C PRO A 170 1.46 14.66 30.55
N GLU A 171 1.39 14.77 31.88
CA GLU A 171 2.35 14.20 32.83
C GLU A 171 2.15 12.71 33.08
N ARG A 172 1.20 12.08 32.38
CA ARG A 172 0.76 10.69 32.57
C ARG A 172 0.19 10.42 33.97
N GLN A 173 -0.43 11.42 34.58
CA GLN A 173 -1.23 11.24 35.79
C GLN A 173 -2.63 10.74 35.34
N ASP A 174 -3.28 9.91 36.16
CA ASP A 174 -4.61 9.33 35.86
C ASP A 174 -4.69 8.50 34.57
N PHE A 175 -3.73 7.59 34.38
CA PHE A 175 -3.65 6.72 33.21
C PHE A 175 -4.73 5.61 33.26
N GLN A 176 -5.81 5.77 32.50
CA GLN A 176 -7.00 4.91 32.55
C GLN A 176 -7.26 4.22 31.20
N LEU A 177 -7.39 2.89 31.20
CA LEU A 177 -7.74 2.12 30.00
C LEU A 177 -9.20 2.38 29.61
N LEU A 178 -9.39 2.89 28.38
CA LEU A 178 -10.70 3.18 27.81
C LEU A 178 -11.26 1.97 27.07
N ALA A 179 -10.49 1.44 26.13
CA ALA A 179 -10.91 0.36 25.26
C ALA A 179 -9.70 -0.38 24.66
N THR A 180 -9.95 -1.59 24.16
CA THR A 180 -8.95 -2.50 23.60
C THR A 180 -9.54 -3.26 22.43
N THR A 181 -8.72 -3.58 21.44
CA THR A 181 -9.01 -4.49 20.33
C THR A 181 -7.77 -5.30 20.01
N ALA A 182 -7.93 -6.51 19.51
CA ALA A 182 -6.83 -7.38 19.10
C ALA A 182 -7.28 -8.32 17.99
N THR A 183 -6.34 -8.72 17.15
CA THR A 183 -6.60 -9.64 16.05
C THR A 183 -5.35 -10.48 15.79
N GLU A 184 -5.57 -11.72 15.37
CA GLU A 184 -4.54 -12.60 14.86
C GLU A 184 -4.92 -13.15 13.48
N ALA A 185 -3.91 -13.51 12.69
CA ALA A 185 -4.10 -14.12 11.39
C ALA A 185 -2.95 -15.04 11.01
N TYR A 186 -3.24 -15.95 10.08
CA TYR A 186 -2.33 -16.96 9.60
C TYR A 186 -2.05 -16.76 8.11
N LEU A 187 -0.79 -16.92 7.70
CA LEU A 187 -0.30 -16.61 6.34
C LEU A 187 -0.53 -15.14 5.91
N ALA A 188 -0.69 -14.23 6.87
CA ALA A 188 -1.02 -12.84 6.63
C ALA A 188 0.18 -12.05 6.08
N LYS A 189 -0.09 -11.19 5.09
CA LYS A 189 0.88 -10.22 4.53
C LYS A 189 0.76 -8.85 5.23
N THR A 190 -0.48 -8.50 5.55
CA THR A 190 -0.90 -7.35 6.33
C THR A 190 -1.94 -7.82 7.32
N LEU A 191 -1.98 -7.20 8.50
CA LEU A 191 -2.99 -7.45 9.51
C LEU A 191 -3.31 -6.12 10.21
N GLU A 192 -4.59 -5.79 10.25
CA GLU A 192 -5.14 -4.63 10.95
C GLU A 192 -6.20 -5.11 11.92
N THR A 193 -6.22 -4.58 13.14
CA THR A 193 -7.32 -4.86 14.09
C THR A 193 -8.63 -4.27 13.58
N ASP A 194 -9.76 -4.76 14.10
CA ASP A 194 -11.01 -4.02 14.00
C ASP A 194 -10.84 -2.60 14.54
N PRO A 195 -11.49 -1.59 13.93
CA PRO A 195 -11.36 -0.20 14.35
C PRO A 195 -11.91 0.01 15.77
N LEU A 196 -11.09 0.57 16.64
CA LEU A 196 -11.44 0.91 18.01
C LEU A 196 -11.93 2.35 18.10
N ASN A 197 -13.20 2.54 18.42
CA ASN A 197 -13.78 3.86 18.65
C ASN A 197 -13.65 4.27 20.12
N VAL A 198 -13.17 5.49 20.38
CA VAL A 198 -13.11 6.08 21.73
C VAL A 198 -13.60 7.52 21.72
N VAL A 199 -14.21 7.94 22.83
CA VAL A 199 -14.71 9.32 23.02
C VAL A 199 -14.11 9.86 24.31
N LEU A 200 -13.59 11.09 24.27
CA LEU A 200 -13.01 11.76 25.43
C LEU A 200 -13.48 13.22 25.50
N ASP A 201 -13.66 13.71 26.72
CA ASP A 201 -13.81 15.14 26.98
C ASP A 201 -12.59 15.90 26.44
N ALA A 202 -12.86 16.95 25.67
CA ALA A 202 -11.82 17.82 25.13
C ALA A 202 -11.33 18.81 26.18
N GLY A 203 -10.01 18.95 26.29
CA GLY A 203 -9.36 19.88 27.19
C GLY A 203 -7.84 19.89 27.00
N PRO A 204 -7.18 21.03 27.25
CA PRO A 204 -5.73 21.17 27.03
C PRO A 204 -4.89 20.26 27.94
N ASP A 205 -5.45 19.80 29.07
CA ASP A 205 -4.80 18.87 30.00
C ASP A 205 -5.33 17.42 29.84
N ARG A 206 -6.07 17.13 28.76
CA ARG A 206 -6.52 15.78 28.42
C ARG A 206 -5.75 15.22 27.23
N VAL A 207 -5.24 14.02 27.39
CA VAL A 207 -4.46 13.30 26.38
C VAL A 207 -5.10 11.93 26.14
N LEU A 208 -5.29 11.61 24.85
CA LEU A 208 -5.50 10.26 24.39
C LEU A 208 -4.12 9.63 24.17
N TYR A 209 -3.76 8.68 25.02
CA TYR A 209 -2.59 7.83 24.83
C TYR A 209 -3.01 6.51 24.21
N TYR A 210 -2.19 5.96 23.32
CA TYR A 210 -2.47 4.66 22.75
C TYR A 210 -1.17 3.87 22.53
N ASP A 211 -1.29 2.56 22.71
CA ASP A 211 -0.20 1.62 22.52
C ASP A 211 -0.67 0.39 21.75
N SER A 212 0.32 -0.34 21.25
CA SER A 212 0.10 -1.57 20.52
C SER A 212 1.28 -2.50 20.71
N VAL A 213 0.99 -3.79 20.74
CA VAL A 213 1.92 -4.90 20.59
C VAL A 213 1.65 -5.55 19.24
N ALA A 214 2.71 -5.84 18.51
CA ALA A 214 2.65 -6.58 17.26
C ALA A 214 3.65 -7.74 17.28
N MET A 215 3.25 -8.86 16.69
CA MET A 215 4.09 -10.05 16.58
C MET A 215 3.97 -10.68 15.20
N ALA A 216 5.08 -11.24 14.72
CA ALA A 216 5.10 -12.06 13.52
C ALA A 216 6.04 -13.27 13.71
N TYR A 217 5.65 -14.40 13.14
CA TYR A 217 6.44 -15.62 13.14
C TYR A 217 6.53 -16.24 11.74
N ASP A 218 7.75 -16.58 11.34
CA ASP A 218 8.04 -17.33 10.11
C ASP A 218 8.60 -18.71 10.50
N GLU A 219 7.83 -19.74 10.18
CA GLU A 219 8.11 -21.14 10.52
C GLU A 219 9.32 -21.66 9.77
N ALA A 220 9.51 -21.24 8.52
CA ALA A 220 10.61 -21.71 7.68
C ALA A 220 11.99 -21.27 8.20
N SER A 221 12.12 -20.02 8.65
CA SER A 221 13.37 -19.51 9.23
C SER A 221 13.45 -19.61 10.76
N GLY A 222 12.33 -19.88 11.44
CA GLY A 222 12.22 -19.79 12.90
C GLY A 222 12.33 -18.36 13.43
N ARG A 223 12.16 -17.34 12.56
CA ARG A 223 12.25 -15.93 12.95
C ARG A 223 10.97 -15.49 13.65
N MET A 224 11.11 -14.94 14.86
CA MET A 224 10.06 -14.26 15.59
C MET A 224 10.44 -12.80 15.80
N GLU A 225 9.53 -11.88 15.51
CA GLU A 225 9.65 -10.48 15.86
C GLU A 225 8.46 -10.03 16.70
N THR A 226 8.75 -9.30 17.78
CA THR A 226 7.76 -8.81 18.74
C THR A 226 8.06 -7.35 19.06
N TYR A 227 7.09 -6.47 18.87
CA TYR A 227 7.26 -5.03 18.97
C TYR A 227 6.29 -4.40 19.95
N TYR A 228 6.70 -3.29 20.55
CA TYR A 228 5.86 -2.35 21.27
C TYR A 228 6.01 -0.95 20.67
N SER A 229 4.88 -0.33 20.36
CA SER A 229 4.82 0.99 19.75
C SER A 229 3.73 1.82 20.43
N THR A 230 3.92 3.14 20.45
CA THR A 230 2.99 4.04 21.13
C THR A 230 3.02 5.45 20.54
N ALA A 231 1.90 6.14 20.64
CA ALA A 231 1.78 7.57 20.39
C ALA A 231 0.71 8.20 21.29
N ASP A 232 0.60 9.53 21.24
CA ASP A 232 -0.40 10.29 21.96
C ASP A 232 -0.83 11.55 21.23
N THR A 233 -2.02 12.03 21.57
CA THR A 233 -2.57 13.29 21.08
C THR A 233 -3.35 14.02 22.17
N THR A 234 -3.18 15.33 22.26
CA THR A 234 -3.99 16.21 23.10
C THR A 234 -5.41 16.31 22.52
N VAL A 235 -6.41 16.15 23.38
CA VAL A 235 -7.82 16.14 22.97
C VAL A 235 -8.34 17.58 22.94
N LEU A 236 -8.53 18.14 21.75
CA LEU A 236 -9.07 19.49 21.54
C LEU A 236 -10.35 19.44 20.68
N LEU A 237 -11.17 20.50 20.75
CA LEU A 237 -12.37 20.67 19.92
C LEU A 237 -12.08 21.18 18.50
N LEU A 238 -10.81 21.39 18.17
CA LEU A 238 -10.37 21.85 16.86
C LEU A 238 -9.77 20.64 16.09
N PRO A 239 -10.45 20.14 15.04
CA PRO A 239 -9.96 18.99 14.26
C PRO A 239 -8.59 19.27 13.63
N PRO A 240 -7.62 18.36 13.72
CA PRO A 240 -6.49 18.31 12.82
C PRO A 240 -6.96 17.65 11.52
N GLY A 241 -6.37 18.02 10.41
CA GLY A 241 -6.81 17.53 9.12
C GLY A 241 -5.69 17.52 8.12
N LEU A 242 -5.33 16.34 7.63
CA LEU A 242 -4.40 16.21 6.52
C LEU A 242 -5.18 16.19 5.20
N ASN A 243 -5.18 17.34 4.53
CA ASN A 243 -5.91 17.54 3.27
C ASN A 243 -4.93 17.49 2.10
N PHE A 244 -5.12 16.51 1.21
CA PHE A 244 -4.34 16.36 -0.01
C PHE A 244 -5.08 16.97 -1.20
N ASP A 245 -4.44 17.93 -1.88
CA ASP A 245 -4.80 18.34 -3.24
C ASP A 245 -4.22 17.38 -4.27
N HIS A 246 -3.01 16.87 -3.98
CA HIS A 246 -2.30 15.80 -4.69
C HIS A 246 -1.50 14.97 -3.67
N PRO A 247 -1.37 13.64 -3.85
CA PRO A 247 -1.88 12.89 -4.97
C PRO A 247 -3.40 12.68 -4.84
N ARG A 248 -4.12 12.68 -5.97
CA ARG A 248 -5.56 12.39 -6.04
C ARG A 248 -5.90 11.72 -7.36
N GLU A 249 -7.08 11.13 -7.40
CA GLU A 249 -7.69 10.57 -8.60
C GLU A 249 -8.14 11.73 -9.52
N LEU A 250 -7.79 11.65 -10.80
CA LEU A 250 -7.93 12.73 -11.80
C LEU A 250 -8.66 12.26 -13.07
N ILE A 251 -8.51 11.00 -13.50
CA ILE A 251 -9.04 10.49 -14.78
C ILE A 251 -10.43 9.82 -14.70
N GLY A 252 -11.05 9.78 -13.52
CA GLY A 252 -12.40 9.32 -13.23
C GLY A 252 -12.52 7.82 -12.89
N THR A 253 -13.70 7.45 -12.37
CA THR A 253 -14.12 6.10 -11.89
C THR A 253 -14.23 5.01 -12.97
N ALA A 254 -13.61 5.20 -14.14
CA ALA A 254 -13.72 4.24 -15.24
C ALA A 254 -13.11 2.87 -14.92
N LEU A 255 -12.39 2.74 -13.79
CA LEU A 255 -11.73 1.51 -13.37
C LEU A 255 -11.96 1.22 -11.87
N PRO A 256 -12.11 -0.07 -11.48
CA PRO A 256 -12.48 -0.45 -10.11
C PRO A 256 -11.48 0.04 -9.06
N GLY A 257 -11.97 0.53 -7.91
CA GLY A 257 -11.19 0.71 -6.68
C GLY A 257 -10.71 2.13 -6.33
N ASN A 258 -11.06 3.16 -7.11
CA ASN A 258 -10.66 4.56 -6.86
C ASN A 258 -9.14 4.74 -6.64
N ALA A 259 -8.32 3.91 -7.30
CA ALA A 259 -6.88 3.90 -7.17
C ALA A 259 -6.24 5.13 -7.83
N ILE A 260 -5.22 5.72 -7.19
CA ILE A 260 -4.42 6.79 -7.77
C ILE A 260 -3.29 6.17 -8.60
N ARG A 261 -3.19 6.53 -9.88
CA ARG A 261 -2.28 5.86 -10.80
C ARG A 261 -1.09 6.71 -11.16
N THR A 262 0.08 6.14 -10.91
CA THR A 262 1.35 6.79 -11.22
C THR A 262 2.08 5.95 -12.25
N CYS A 263 2.06 6.43 -13.49
CA CYS A 263 2.82 5.82 -14.57
C CYS A 263 4.26 6.28 -14.50
N LEU A 264 5.18 5.34 -14.32
CA LEU A 264 6.58 5.69 -14.17
C LEU A 264 7.15 6.04 -15.54
N GLU A 265 7.76 5.08 -16.20
CA GLU A 265 8.47 5.33 -17.46
C GLU A 265 7.57 5.23 -18.70
N ARG A 266 6.30 4.81 -18.55
CA ARG A 266 5.39 4.49 -19.65
C ARG A 266 3.92 4.63 -19.25
N GLY A 267 3.06 4.93 -20.23
CA GLY A 267 1.62 5.08 -20.06
C GLY A 267 0.88 5.25 -21.38
N SER A 268 -0.45 5.32 -21.34
CA SER A 268 -1.30 5.50 -22.51
C SER A 268 -0.98 6.81 -23.25
N ALA A 269 -0.43 6.66 -24.45
CA ALA A 269 -0.10 7.79 -25.32
C ALA A 269 -1.31 8.23 -26.14
N THR A 270 -2.22 7.31 -26.46
CA THR A 270 -3.45 7.50 -27.24
C THR A 270 -4.47 6.43 -26.89
N GLY A 271 -5.76 6.78 -26.91
CA GLY A 271 -6.86 5.89 -26.54
C GLY A 271 -7.33 6.17 -25.11
N ALA A 272 -7.70 5.12 -24.37
CA ALA A 272 -8.16 5.27 -23.00
C ALA A 272 -7.02 5.73 -22.08
N LEU A 273 -7.30 6.71 -21.22
CA LEU A 273 -6.32 7.23 -20.26
C LEU A 273 -6.14 6.24 -19.12
N ASP A 274 -4.91 6.13 -18.61
CA ASP A 274 -4.59 5.15 -17.58
C ASP A 274 -3.69 5.66 -16.44
N CYS A 275 -3.26 6.93 -16.47
CA CYS A 275 -2.38 7.53 -15.49
C CYS A 275 -2.91 8.88 -14.99
N ASP A 276 -3.07 9.03 -13.67
CA ASP A 276 -3.29 10.34 -13.03
C ASP A 276 -1.99 11.16 -13.05
N TYR A 277 -0.87 10.48 -12.80
CA TYR A 277 0.47 11.06 -12.74
C TYR A 277 1.42 10.31 -13.65
N THR A 278 2.40 11.01 -14.20
CA THR A 278 3.49 10.39 -14.96
C THR A 278 4.82 11.07 -14.76
N LEU A 279 5.92 10.32 -14.91
CA LEU A 279 7.22 10.95 -15.14
C LEU A 279 7.17 11.78 -16.43
N ALA A 280 7.72 12.99 -16.36
CA ALA A 280 7.73 13.91 -17.48
C ALA A 280 9.04 14.70 -17.55
N LYS A 281 9.35 15.17 -18.75
CA LYS A 281 10.42 16.12 -19.01
C LYS A 281 9.82 17.50 -19.22
N LYS A 282 10.26 18.47 -18.43
CA LYS A 282 10.03 19.90 -18.71
C LYS A 282 11.26 20.50 -19.38
N ASP A 283 11.09 21.04 -20.59
CA ASP A 283 12.17 21.70 -21.32
C ASP A 283 12.40 23.15 -20.85
N ALA A 284 13.44 23.81 -21.38
CA ALA A 284 13.78 25.19 -21.04
C ALA A 284 12.70 26.21 -21.43
N ALA A 285 11.85 25.88 -22.41
CA ALA A 285 10.70 26.71 -22.81
C ALA A 285 9.47 26.45 -21.92
N GLY A 286 9.54 25.50 -21.00
CA GLY A 286 8.46 25.13 -20.07
C GLY A 286 7.50 24.07 -20.61
N ASN A 287 7.74 23.51 -21.79
CA ASN A 287 6.88 22.45 -22.35
C ASN A 287 7.09 21.15 -21.57
N ILE A 288 5.98 20.51 -21.20
CA ILE A 288 5.99 19.24 -20.48
C ILE A 288 5.70 18.12 -21.47
N THR A 289 6.61 17.14 -21.54
CA THR A 289 6.48 15.95 -22.39
C THR A 289 6.53 14.69 -21.52
N ALA A 290 5.46 13.89 -21.55
CA ALA A 290 5.40 12.58 -20.90
C ALA A 290 5.95 11.47 -21.80
N PHE A 291 6.39 10.36 -21.19
CA PHE A 291 6.76 9.11 -21.87
C PHE A 291 7.88 9.22 -22.92
N ALA A 292 8.77 10.21 -22.79
CA ALA A 292 9.80 10.53 -23.79
C ALA A 292 11.24 10.43 -23.26
N GLY A 293 11.45 9.84 -22.08
CA GLY A 293 12.75 9.75 -21.43
C GLY A 293 13.35 11.11 -21.05
N GLY A 294 14.51 11.10 -20.37
CA GLY A 294 15.15 12.33 -19.88
C GLY A 294 14.27 13.09 -18.87
N TYR A 295 13.58 12.34 -18.01
CA TYR A 295 12.64 12.86 -17.03
C TYR A 295 13.31 13.86 -16.09
N THR A 296 12.58 14.94 -15.79
CA THR A 296 13.04 16.00 -14.87
C THR A 296 12.04 16.26 -13.75
N GLY A 297 11.00 15.41 -13.63
CA GLY A 297 9.95 15.55 -12.64
C GLY A 297 8.75 14.65 -12.89
N VAL A 298 7.69 14.90 -12.12
CA VAL A 298 6.38 14.24 -12.24
C VAL A 298 5.32 15.27 -12.64
N ALA A 299 4.44 14.92 -13.56
CA ALA A 299 3.33 15.74 -14.01
C ALA A 299 1.99 15.06 -13.73
N ALA A 300 0.98 15.84 -13.34
CA ALA A 300 -0.40 15.39 -13.31
C ALA A 300 -1.04 15.48 -14.71
N VAL A 301 -2.07 14.68 -14.93
CA VAL A 301 -2.90 14.74 -16.14
C VAL A 301 -3.88 15.91 -16.08
N ASN A 302 -4.04 16.62 -17.20
CA ASN A 302 -5.21 17.45 -17.42
C ASN A 302 -6.32 16.56 -17.99
N ALA A 303 -7.20 16.05 -17.15
CA ALA A 303 -8.21 15.06 -17.56
C ALA A 303 -9.13 15.58 -18.66
N GLN A 304 -9.62 16.82 -18.55
CA GLN A 304 -10.52 17.42 -19.53
C GLN A 304 -9.87 17.50 -20.93
N GLN A 305 -8.65 18.05 -21.01
CA GLN A 305 -7.93 18.15 -22.28
C GLN A 305 -7.52 16.79 -22.82
N SER A 306 -7.19 15.84 -21.93
CA SER A 306 -6.74 14.51 -22.32
C SER A 306 -7.88 13.68 -22.91
N VAL A 307 -9.08 13.76 -22.32
CA VAL A 307 -10.29 13.12 -22.84
C VAL A 307 -10.67 13.70 -24.20
N ALA A 308 -10.70 15.04 -24.33
CA ALA A 308 -11.03 15.70 -25.60
C ALA A 308 -10.05 15.35 -26.73
N ALA A 309 -8.77 15.13 -26.40
CA ALA A 309 -7.73 14.80 -27.36
C ALA A 309 -7.53 13.29 -27.60
N ALA A 310 -8.23 12.43 -26.85
CA ALA A 310 -7.99 10.98 -26.78
C ALA A 310 -6.49 10.63 -26.62
N ARG A 311 -5.77 11.44 -25.84
CA ARG A 311 -4.31 11.37 -25.62
C ARG A 311 -3.97 12.08 -24.34
N TRP A 312 -3.04 11.51 -23.56
CA TRP A 312 -2.56 12.11 -22.32
C TRP A 312 -1.95 13.51 -22.56
N LYS A 313 -2.44 14.49 -21.82
CA LYS A 313 -1.98 15.89 -21.81
C LYS A 313 -1.62 16.31 -20.38
N PRO A 314 -0.47 16.95 -20.17
CA PRO A 314 -0.08 17.41 -18.84
C PRO A 314 -0.92 18.58 -18.40
N ASP A 315 -1.21 18.64 -17.10
CA ASP A 315 -1.57 19.87 -16.44
C ASP A 315 -0.31 20.73 -16.24
N THR A 316 -0.27 21.89 -16.89
CA THR A 316 0.89 22.79 -16.85
C THR A 316 1.11 23.45 -15.49
N THR A 317 0.11 23.41 -14.60
CA THR A 317 0.17 23.96 -13.23
C THR A 317 0.52 22.92 -12.17
N ALA A 318 0.48 21.63 -12.54
CA ALA A 318 0.73 20.49 -11.67
C ALA A 318 1.93 19.68 -12.17
N TYR A 319 3.10 20.29 -12.03
CA TYR A 319 4.40 19.70 -12.32
C TYR A 319 5.34 19.86 -11.12
N TRP A 320 5.98 18.77 -10.71
CA TRP A 320 6.93 18.72 -9.59
C TRP A 320 8.30 18.27 -10.08
N PRO A 321 9.31 19.16 -10.09
CA PRO A 321 10.66 18.79 -10.53
C PRO A 321 11.34 17.85 -9.52
N THR A 322 12.18 16.94 -10.01
CA THR A 322 13.04 16.16 -9.13
C THR A 322 14.18 17.02 -8.59
N PRO A 323 14.54 16.91 -7.31
CA PRO A 323 15.74 17.57 -6.79
C PRO A 323 16.97 16.85 -7.34
N GLY A 324 17.69 17.51 -8.25
CA GLY A 324 18.89 16.95 -8.88
C GLY A 324 18.58 15.96 -10.00
N ALA A 325 19.51 15.05 -10.24
CA ALA A 325 19.40 14.07 -11.32
C ALA A 325 18.29 13.05 -11.01
N PHE A 326 17.36 12.90 -11.95
CA PHE A 326 16.33 11.89 -11.88
C PHE A 326 16.93 10.48 -11.79
N ASN A 327 16.37 9.64 -10.92
CA ASN A 327 16.77 8.24 -10.78
C ASN A 327 15.55 7.34 -11.00
N SER A 328 15.54 6.60 -12.11
CA SER A 328 14.44 5.70 -12.50
C SER A 328 14.23 4.52 -11.55
N ALA A 329 15.20 4.23 -10.68
CA ALA A 329 15.06 3.20 -9.66
C ALA A 329 14.21 3.65 -8.46
N LYS A 330 13.89 4.94 -8.32
CA LYS A 330 13.15 5.48 -7.18
C LYS A 330 11.67 5.72 -7.52
N LEU A 331 10.81 5.46 -6.54
CA LEU A 331 9.41 5.86 -6.59
C LEU A 331 9.27 7.33 -6.18
N TYR A 332 8.77 8.16 -7.10
CA TYR A 332 8.43 9.55 -6.82
C TYR A 332 6.92 9.75 -6.82
N LEU A 333 6.40 10.42 -5.80
CA LEU A 333 4.99 10.75 -5.70
C LEU A 333 4.83 12.24 -5.35
N PRO A 334 4.05 13.02 -6.12
CA PRO A 334 3.82 14.41 -5.80
C PRO A 334 2.90 14.53 -4.60
N ALA A 335 3.21 15.46 -3.70
CA ALA A 335 2.37 15.81 -2.58
C ALA A 335 2.14 17.32 -2.59
N ARG A 336 0.87 17.71 -2.58
CA ARG A 336 0.43 19.10 -2.42
C ARG A 336 -0.83 19.11 -1.56
N GLY A 337 -0.91 20.06 -0.64
CA GLY A 337 -2.09 20.21 0.19
C GLY A 337 -1.80 21.03 1.44
N THR A 338 -2.63 20.84 2.45
CA THR A 338 -2.57 21.58 3.70
C THR A 338 -2.81 20.64 4.87
N TYR A 339 -1.94 20.74 5.88
CA TYR A 339 -2.19 20.15 7.19
C TYR A 339 -2.77 21.21 8.13
N VAL A 340 -4.04 21.04 8.50
CA VAL A 340 -4.70 21.79 9.56
C VAL A 340 -4.25 21.17 10.87
N THR A 341 -3.64 21.97 11.76
CA THR A 341 -3.03 21.45 12.99
C THR A 341 -4.06 21.21 14.10
N GLY A 342 -5.25 21.80 13.97
CA GLY A 342 -6.25 21.85 15.03
C GLY A 342 -5.79 22.66 16.25
N LEU A 343 -4.79 23.52 16.11
CA LEU A 343 -4.30 24.36 17.20
C LEU A 343 -5.01 25.72 17.21
N PRO A 344 -5.30 26.29 18.40
CA PRO A 344 -5.60 27.70 18.53
C PRO A 344 -4.52 28.59 17.88
N SER A 345 -4.91 29.70 17.28
CA SER A 345 -4.00 30.60 16.55
C SER A 345 -2.95 31.29 17.44
N ASN A 346 -3.18 31.33 18.75
CA ASN A 346 -2.24 31.87 19.73
C ASN A 346 -1.22 30.83 20.25
N CYS A 347 -1.26 29.59 19.76
CA CYS A 347 -0.23 28.61 20.04
C CYS A 347 1.02 28.85 19.20
N THR A 348 2.17 28.42 19.70
CA THR A 348 3.44 28.45 18.97
C THR A 348 3.83 27.03 18.58
N VAL A 349 3.90 26.74 17.28
CA VAL A 349 4.39 25.45 16.76
C VAL A 349 5.89 25.35 17.00
N GLN A 350 6.31 24.28 17.67
CA GLN A 350 7.72 24.01 18.01
C GLN A 350 8.35 23.04 17.02
N ALA A 351 7.62 22.00 16.61
CA ALA A 351 8.10 21.01 15.67
C ALA A 351 6.95 20.37 14.90
N VAL A 352 7.23 20.03 13.65
CA VAL A 352 6.32 19.29 12.77
C VAL A 352 7.09 18.12 12.20
N LYS A 353 6.53 16.93 12.34
CA LYS A 353 7.06 15.69 11.76
C LYS A 353 5.98 15.05 10.92
N SER A 354 6.40 14.32 9.89
CA SER A 354 5.52 13.50 9.08
C SER A 354 6.20 12.20 8.74
N GLU A 355 5.44 11.12 8.60
CA GLU A 355 5.91 9.84 8.10
C GLU A 355 4.93 9.34 7.05
N VAL A 356 5.42 8.99 5.87
CA VAL A 356 4.64 8.47 4.75
C VAL A 356 5.10 7.04 4.48
N ASN A 357 4.19 6.10 4.70
CA ASN A 357 4.40 4.68 4.50
C ASN A 357 3.68 4.23 3.23
N ILE A 358 4.40 3.59 2.32
CA ILE A 358 3.80 2.81 1.22
C ILE A 358 3.81 1.35 1.64
N VAL A 359 2.63 0.86 2.01
CA VAL A 359 2.40 -0.51 2.46
C VAL A 359 2.10 -1.38 1.25
N LEU A 360 2.80 -2.52 1.13
CA LEU A 360 2.58 -3.48 0.06
C LEU A 360 1.50 -4.46 0.52
N LEU A 361 0.25 -4.30 0.09
CA LEU A 361 -0.87 -5.06 0.68
C LEU A 361 -0.75 -6.56 0.40
N SER A 362 -0.39 -6.89 -0.85
CA SER A 362 -0.31 -8.27 -1.33
C SER A 362 1.06 -8.93 -1.14
N ALA A 363 2.15 -8.17 -1.20
CA ALA A 363 3.50 -8.68 -0.92
C ALA A 363 3.85 -8.68 0.58
N GLY A 364 3.16 -7.83 1.34
CA GLY A 364 3.50 -7.50 2.72
C GLY A 364 4.77 -6.64 2.82
N GLY A 365 4.96 -6.03 3.98
CA GLY A 365 6.02 -5.07 4.25
C GLY A 365 5.69 -3.67 3.74
N ARG A 366 6.69 -2.79 3.88
CA ARG A 366 6.61 -1.40 3.41
C ARG A 366 7.82 -1.07 2.55
N CYS A 367 7.66 -0.06 1.70
CA CYS A 367 8.78 0.50 0.96
C CYS A 367 9.87 1.01 1.88
N LYS A 368 11.12 0.63 1.58
CA LYS A 368 12.27 1.16 2.31
C LYS A 368 12.58 2.57 1.82
N VAL A 369 12.35 3.53 2.69
CA VAL A 369 12.85 4.90 2.56
C VAL A 369 14.09 5.04 3.44
N ASN A 370 15.16 5.64 2.91
CA ASN A 370 16.32 5.99 3.73
C ASN A 370 15.87 7.05 4.73
N ASN A 371 15.73 6.78 6.03
CA ASN A 371 15.28 7.79 7.00
C ASN A 371 16.27 8.98 7.11
N VAL A 372 16.13 10.01 6.27
CA VAL A 372 16.93 11.24 6.34
C VAL A 372 16.04 12.33 6.93
N ALA A 373 16.39 12.83 8.12
CA ALA A 373 15.64 13.92 8.75
C ALA A 373 15.58 15.15 7.83
N ALA A 374 14.40 15.74 7.67
CA ALA A 374 14.24 17.03 7.00
C ALA A 374 15.09 18.09 7.71
N THR A 375 15.97 18.78 6.97
CA THR A 375 16.94 19.72 7.55
C THR A 375 16.41 21.15 7.71
N ALA A 376 15.29 21.52 7.07
CA ALA A 376 14.59 22.81 7.27
C ALA A 376 13.14 22.84 6.71
N PRO A 377 12.22 23.64 7.30
CA PRO A 377 10.91 23.93 6.71
C PRO A 377 11.02 24.55 5.31
N GLY A 378 10.23 24.09 4.34
CA GLY A 378 10.28 24.59 2.95
C GLY A 378 11.45 24.07 2.11
N THR A 379 12.27 23.16 2.64
CA THR A 379 13.22 22.40 1.83
C THR A 379 12.63 21.04 1.48
N THR A 380 12.80 20.61 0.24
CA THR A 380 12.28 19.34 -0.30
C THR A 380 12.57 18.18 0.64
N VAL A 381 11.53 17.55 1.21
CA VAL A 381 11.72 16.38 2.06
C VAL A 381 11.82 15.15 1.19
N LEU A 382 13.05 14.85 0.78
CA LEU A 382 13.39 13.53 0.27
C LEU A 382 13.36 12.58 1.46
N THR A 383 12.63 11.46 1.33
CA THR A 383 12.55 10.30 2.25
C THR A 383 11.27 10.16 3.07
N GLY A 384 10.21 9.64 2.43
CA GLY A 384 9.02 9.12 3.14
C GLY A 384 8.37 10.12 4.09
N SER A 385 8.32 11.39 3.73
CA SER A 385 7.79 12.49 4.56
C SER A 385 7.13 13.53 3.65
N LEU A 386 6.18 14.29 4.20
CA LEU A 386 5.50 15.36 3.49
C LEU A 386 6.44 16.56 3.26
N PRO A 387 6.40 17.20 2.07
CA PRO A 387 7.21 18.38 1.75
C PRO A 387 6.62 19.64 2.39
N LEU A 388 6.68 19.71 3.73
CA LEU A 388 6.10 20.78 4.54
C LEU A 388 6.85 22.11 4.30
N GLY A 389 6.08 23.16 3.96
CA GLY A 389 6.57 24.53 3.82
C GLY A 389 6.63 25.26 5.16
N PRO A 390 7.29 26.45 5.21
CA PRO A 390 7.10 27.35 6.34
C PRO A 390 5.60 27.70 6.45
N GLY A 391 5.00 27.41 7.61
CA GLY A 391 3.58 27.67 7.87
C GLY A 391 3.21 29.15 7.70
N VAL A 392 1.94 29.41 7.39
CA VAL A 392 1.39 30.79 7.40
C VAL A 392 1.11 31.22 8.84
N ASP A 393 0.69 30.28 9.68
CA ASP A 393 0.52 30.41 11.13
C ASP A 393 0.46 29.02 11.81
N ALA A 394 0.22 28.97 13.12
CA ALA A 394 0.16 27.74 13.90
C ALA A 394 -1.03 26.82 13.57
N SER A 395 -2.07 27.33 12.89
CA SER A 395 -3.30 26.59 12.58
C SER A 395 -3.21 25.80 11.27
N SER A 396 -2.32 26.20 10.36
CA SER A 396 -2.28 25.66 9.00
C SER A 396 -0.86 25.63 8.42
N LEU A 397 -0.46 24.44 7.97
CA LEU A 397 0.85 24.15 7.41
C LEU A 397 0.71 23.64 5.96
N PRO A 398 1.08 24.42 4.94
CA PRO A 398 1.03 23.95 3.56
C PRO A 398 2.16 22.94 3.32
N PHE A 399 1.91 21.98 2.43
CA PHE A 399 2.96 21.13 1.85
C PHE A 399 2.84 21.13 0.33
N ASN A 400 3.98 21.20 -0.35
CA ASN A 400 4.02 21.12 -1.81
C ASN A 400 5.42 20.67 -2.26
N GLY A 401 5.49 19.55 -2.96
CA GLY A 401 6.76 19.01 -3.41
C GLY A 401 6.66 17.59 -3.93
N LEU A 402 7.81 16.96 -4.11
CA LEU A 402 7.94 15.59 -4.58
C LEU A 402 8.50 14.71 -3.46
N MET A 403 7.77 13.66 -3.11
CA MET A 403 8.23 12.66 -2.14
C MET A 403 9.09 11.62 -2.85
N ASP A 404 10.24 11.29 -2.24
CA ASP A 404 11.06 10.14 -2.62
C ASP A 404 10.74 8.98 -1.67
N LEU A 405 10.17 7.93 -2.24
CA LEU A 405 9.65 6.76 -1.53
C LEU A 405 10.59 5.54 -1.66
N GLY A 406 11.84 5.77 -2.09
CA GLY A 406 12.86 4.75 -2.17
C GLY A 406 12.76 3.85 -3.40
N THR A 407 13.59 2.80 -3.43
CA THR A 407 13.79 1.94 -4.61
C THR A 407 13.01 0.63 -4.57
N ASP A 408 12.65 0.18 -3.38
CA ASP A 408 12.19 -1.19 -3.17
C ASP A 408 10.70 -1.37 -3.50
N CYS A 409 9.98 -0.27 -3.72
CA CYS A 409 8.57 -0.27 -4.13
C CYS A 409 8.35 -0.74 -5.56
N LEU A 410 9.30 -0.43 -6.46
CA LEU A 410 9.03 -0.47 -7.90
C LEU A 410 8.82 -1.88 -8.44
N ALA A 411 9.26 -2.91 -7.72
CA ALA A 411 9.01 -4.31 -8.05
C ALA A 411 7.61 -4.81 -7.63
N ASN A 412 6.89 -4.05 -6.80
CA ASN A 412 5.60 -4.41 -6.21
C ASN A 412 4.49 -3.54 -6.80
N GLU A 413 4.37 -3.61 -8.13
CA GLU A 413 3.69 -2.64 -9.00
C GLU A 413 2.18 -2.47 -8.78
N GLN A 414 1.54 -3.27 -7.91
CA GLN A 414 0.09 -3.32 -7.75
C GLN A 414 -0.30 -3.51 -6.27
N ASP A 415 -1.45 -2.95 -5.89
CA ASP A 415 -2.07 -3.16 -4.57
C ASP A 415 -1.21 -2.65 -3.39
N VAL A 416 -0.75 -1.40 -3.49
CA VAL A 416 -0.04 -0.72 -2.39
C VAL A 416 -0.90 0.40 -1.83
N ALA A 417 -0.89 0.60 -0.51
CA ALA A 417 -1.61 1.67 0.17
C ALA A 417 -0.65 2.72 0.71
N MET A 418 -0.98 4.00 0.57
CA MET A 418 -0.23 5.08 1.20
C MET A 418 -0.89 5.46 2.54
N GLN A 419 -0.12 5.43 3.61
CA GLN A 419 -0.51 5.91 4.93
C GLN A 419 0.38 7.08 5.31
N ALA A 420 -0.22 8.25 5.52
CA ALA A 420 0.48 9.44 5.96
C ALA A 420 0.15 9.75 7.42
N PHE A 421 1.19 9.94 8.21
CA PHE A 421 1.14 10.32 9.62
C PHE A 421 1.77 11.70 9.78
N THR A 422 1.21 12.52 10.65
CA THR A 422 1.76 13.83 11.02
C THR A 422 1.73 13.99 12.53
N THR A 423 2.75 14.63 13.08
CA THR A 423 2.80 15.01 14.49
C THR A 423 3.22 16.46 14.60
N VAL A 424 2.41 17.26 15.28
CA VAL A 424 2.71 18.65 15.59
C VAL A 424 2.85 18.80 17.09
N ASN A 425 4.02 19.30 17.51
CA ASN A 425 4.28 19.70 18.89
C ASN A 425 4.22 21.22 18.96
N ALA A 426 3.43 21.74 19.88
CA ALA A 426 3.21 23.16 20.09
C ALA A 426 3.17 23.52 21.58
N THR A 427 3.28 24.80 21.87
CA THR A 427 3.04 25.37 23.21
C THR A 427 1.90 26.37 23.11
N CYS A 428 0.85 26.15 23.90
CA CYS A 428 -0.36 26.97 23.88
C CYS A 428 -0.52 27.74 25.20
N PRO A 429 -0.91 29.03 25.18
CA PRO A 429 -1.17 29.79 26.41
C PRO A 429 -2.31 29.18 27.25
N ARG A 430 -2.14 29.12 28.59
CA ARG A 430 -3.18 28.68 29.54
C ARG A 430 -4.04 29.86 30.02
N SER A 431 -5.32 29.59 30.33
CA SER A 431 -6.16 30.51 31.11
C SER A 431 -5.60 30.61 32.53
N GLY A 432 -5.14 31.79 32.94
CA GLY A 432 -4.47 32.03 34.23
C GLY A 432 -2.95 32.19 34.17
N GLY A 433 -2.35 32.13 32.98
CA GLY A 433 -0.92 32.35 32.76
C GLY A 433 -0.11 31.06 32.57
N GLY A 434 1.02 31.16 31.85
CA GLY A 434 1.86 30.02 31.49
C GLY A 434 1.46 29.34 30.17
N PHE A 435 2.11 28.22 29.85
CA PHE A 435 1.92 27.47 28.60
C PHE A 435 1.71 25.97 28.87
N SER A 436 0.83 25.33 28.09
CA SER A 436 0.68 23.88 28.01
C SER A 436 1.43 23.34 26.80
N PRO A 437 2.18 22.22 26.92
CA PRO A 437 2.58 21.46 25.76
C PRO A 437 1.33 20.82 25.11
N VAL A 438 1.27 20.88 23.78
CA VAL A 438 0.19 20.28 23.00
C VAL A 438 0.80 19.44 21.89
N THR A 439 0.38 18.19 21.79
CA THR A 439 0.75 17.27 20.71
C THR A 439 -0.50 16.98 19.89
N ARG A 440 -0.44 17.17 18.57
CA ARG A 440 -1.55 16.79 17.66
C ARG A 440 -1.05 15.80 16.64
N VAL A 441 -1.75 14.68 16.52
CA VAL A 441 -1.50 13.70 15.47
C VAL A 441 -2.53 13.84 14.36
N GLY A 442 -2.10 13.55 13.15
CA GLY A 442 -2.98 13.41 12.00
C GLY A 442 -2.64 12.13 11.26
N PHE A 443 -3.68 11.49 10.73
CA PHE A 443 -3.55 10.32 9.89
C PHE A 443 -4.40 10.50 8.63
N ARG A 444 -3.89 9.99 7.51
CA ARG A 444 -4.69 9.81 6.30
C ARG A 444 -4.23 8.57 5.56
N ARG A 445 -5.17 7.68 5.28
CA ARG A 445 -5.00 6.64 4.26
C ARG A 445 -5.42 7.21 2.89
N LEU A 446 -4.52 7.16 1.93
CA LEU A 446 -4.81 7.47 0.53
C LEU A 446 -5.02 6.17 -0.25
N ALA A 447 -5.83 6.25 -1.30
CA ALA A 447 -6.24 5.10 -2.09
C ALA A 447 -5.06 4.35 -2.73
N VAL A 448 -5.34 3.13 -3.17
CA VAL A 448 -4.36 2.20 -3.73
C VAL A 448 -3.56 2.85 -4.86
N LEU A 449 -2.23 2.70 -4.86
CA LEU A 449 -1.37 3.13 -5.97
C LEU A 449 -1.16 1.95 -6.94
N ASP A 450 -1.20 2.24 -8.24
CA ASP A 450 -0.99 1.29 -9.33
C ASP A 450 0.10 1.82 -10.28
N PHE A 451 1.08 0.96 -10.59
CA PHE A 451 2.21 1.20 -11.48
C PHE A 451 2.19 0.20 -12.64
N LYS A 452 2.56 0.63 -13.85
CA LYS A 452 2.57 -0.23 -15.04
C LYS A 452 3.97 -0.34 -15.65
N ASN A 453 4.60 -1.52 -15.61
CA ASN A 453 5.89 -1.74 -16.29
C ASN A 453 5.91 -2.94 -17.25
N SER A 454 5.09 -2.98 -18.30
CA SER A 454 5.36 -3.96 -19.37
C SER A 454 4.97 -3.56 -20.78
N CYS A 455 5.88 -3.89 -21.70
CA CYS A 455 5.91 -3.45 -23.09
C CYS A 455 6.80 -4.37 -23.95
N ILE A 456 6.74 -4.17 -25.26
CA ILE A 456 7.63 -4.73 -26.28
C ILE A 456 8.51 -3.63 -26.87
N ALA A 457 9.72 -3.97 -27.35
CA ALA A 457 10.66 -3.01 -27.92
C ALA A 457 10.15 -2.40 -29.25
N ALA A 458 10.48 -1.13 -29.53
CA ALA A 458 10.27 -0.53 -30.85
C ALA A 458 10.88 -1.39 -31.96
N GLY A 459 10.23 -1.38 -33.14
CA GLY A 459 10.60 -2.21 -34.29
C GLY A 459 10.04 -3.63 -34.25
N THR A 460 9.49 -4.08 -33.11
CA THR A 460 8.79 -5.38 -33.02
C THR A 460 7.63 -5.40 -33.99
N ARG A 461 7.56 -6.45 -34.82
CA ARG A 461 6.58 -6.58 -35.89
C ARG A 461 5.27 -7.17 -35.37
N VAL A 462 4.21 -6.37 -35.40
CA VAL A 462 2.84 -6.77 -35.05
C VAL A 462 2.09 -7.16 -36.31
N LEU A 463 1.48 -8.35 -36.28
CA LEU A 463 0.70 -8.86 -37.41
C LEU A 463 -0.74 -8.31 -37.37
N ARG A 464 -1.10 -7.52 -38.38
CA ARG A 464 -2.44 -6.96 -38.54
C ARG A 464 -3.39 -7.97 -39.17
N ALA A 465 -4.69 -7.76 -38.99
CA ALA A 465 -5.74 -8.59 -39.56
C ALA A 465 -5.74 -8.61 -41.11
N ASP A 466 -5.17 -7.58 -41.75
CA ASP A 466 -4.97 -7.52 -43.20
C ASP A 466 -3.74 -8.32 -43.69
N GLY A 467 -3.10 -9.09 -42.81
CA GLY A 467 -1.92 -9.89 -43.10
C GLY A 467 -0.61 -9.10 -43.14
N LYS A 468 -0.64 -7.77 -43.01
CA LYS A 468 0.57 -6.95 -42.99
C LYS A 468 1.24 -6.98 -41.64
N SER A 469 2.56 -7.11 -41.65
CA SER A 469 3.39 -7.05 -40.46
C SER A 469 4.02 -5.66 -40.34
N VAL A 470 3.58 -4.87 -39.35
CA VAL A 470 3.99 -3.48 -39.17
C VAL A 470 4.78 -3.32 -37.87
N PRO A 471 5.74 -2.39 -37.78
CA PRO A 471 6.40 -2.13 -36.50
C PRO A 471 5.41 -1.59 -35.46
N VAL A 472 5.53 -1.99 -34.20
CA VAL A 472 4.57 -1.68 -33.13
C VAL A 472 4.32 -0.17 -32.95
N GLU A 473 5.35 0.66 -33.13
CA GLU A 473 5.25 2.12 -33.04
C GLU A 473 4.34 2.76 -34.11
N SER A 474 4.00 2.01 -35.16
CA SER A 474 3.10 2.44 -36.23
C SER A 474 1.64 2.02 -36.02
N VAL A 475 1.38 1.13 -35.06
CA VAL A 475 0.03 0.66 -34.72
C VAL A 475 -0.75 1.78 -34.04
N LYS A 476 -2.02 1.95 -34.43
CA LYS A 476 -2.89 3.04 -33.95
C LYS A 476 -4.15 2.47 -33.33
N VAL A 477 -4.79 3.27 -32.47
CA VAL A 477 -6.15 3.00 -32.00
C VAL A 477 -7.08 2.82 -33.20
N GLY A 478 -7.89 1.77 -33.17
CA GLY A 478 -8.78 1.36 -34.26
C GLY A 478 -8.17 0.33 -35.22
N ASP A 479 -6.85 0.10 -35.20
CA ASP A 479 -6.26 -1.00 -35.98
C ASP A 479 -6.74 -2.35 -35.45
N ARG A 480 -6.87 -3.34 -36.34
CA ARG A 480 -7.15 -4.73 -35.96
C ARG A 480 -5.89 -5.58 -36.06
N VAL A 481 -5.53 -6.23 -34.96
CA VAL A 481 -4.34 -7.09 -34.87
C VAL A 481 -4.74 -8.55 -34.64
N LEU A 482 -3.97 -9.49 -35.20
CA LEU A 482 -4.20 -10.90 -34.97
C LEU A 482 -3.85 -11.26 -33.52
N SER A 483 -4.81 -11.89 -32.85
CA SER A 483 -4.70 -12.31 -31.45
C SER A 483 -4.19 -13.74 -31.31
N ASN A 484 -4.54 -14.64 -32.23
CA ASN A 484 -4.16 -16.05 -32.16
C ASN A 484 -3.73 -16.60 -33.53
N ALA A 485 -3.29 -17.86 -33.54
CA ALA A 485 -2.87 -18.55 -34.76
C ALA A 485 -4.05 -18.80 -35.73
N ASP A 486 -5.27 -18.95 -35.22
CA ASP A 486 -6.48 -19.29 -36.01
C ASP A 486 -7.08 -18.11 -36.78
N GLY A 487 -6.50 -16.90 -36.65
CA GLY A 487 -6.92 -15.72 -37.40
C GLY A 487 -7.92 -14.82 -36.68
N ARG A 488 -8.21 -15.06 -35.39
CA ARG A 488 -9.03 -14.13 -34.59
C ARG A 488 -8.30 -12.79 -34.47
N ALA A 489 -8.99 -11.69 -34.77
CA ALA A 489 -8.43 -10.34 -34.69
C ALA A 489 -9.20 -9.47 -33.68
N LEU A 490 -8.47 -8.74 -32.85
CA LEU A 490 -9.00 -7.80 -31.87
C LEU A 490 -8.66 -6.36 -32.26
N THR A 491 -9.53 -5.42 -31.92
CA THR A 491 -9.33 -3.99 -32.18
C THR A 491 -8.43 -3.37 -31.11
N VAL A 492 -7.45 -2.58 -31.52
CA VAL A 492 -6.59 -1.79 -30.61
C VAL A 492 -7.40 -0.63 -30.04
N THR A 493 -7.57 -0.60 -28.73
CA THR A 493 -8.32 0.44 -28.01
C THR A 493 -7.41 1.47 -27.35
N THR A 494 -6.19 1.07 -26.99
CA THR A 494 -5.19 1.94 -26.35
C THR A 494 -3.79 1.57 -26.81
N VAL A 495 -2.94 2.58 -26.98
CA VAL A 495 -1.50 2.42 -27.25
C VAL A 495 -0.71 3.05 -26.10
N THR A 496 -0.01 2.21 -25.35
CA THR A 496 0.94 2.60 -24.32
C THR A 496 2.31 2.80 -24.95
N LYS A 497 3.04 3.83 -24.53
CA LYS A 497 4.45 4.05 -24.91
C LYS A 497 5.28 4.48 -23.72
N GLY A 498 6.60 4.35 -23.83
CA GLY A 498 7.52 4.92 -22.86
C GLY A 498 8.94 4.40 -22.99
N THR A 499 9.66 4.40 -21.88
CA THR A 499 11.04 3.90 -21.78
C THR A 499 11.12 2.72 -20.81
N GLU A 500 12.24 1.99 -20.89
CA GLU A 500 12.55 0.89 -19.98
C GLU A 500 13.99 1.06 -19.49
N SER A 501 14.14 1.31 -18.20
CA SER A 501 15.44 1.43 -17.53
C SER A 501 16.02 0.09 -17.10
N GLN A 502 15.18 -0.94 -16.92
CA GLN A 502 15.63 -2.28 -16.56
C GLN A 502 16.09 -3.07 -17.80
N PRO A 503 17.01 -4.04 -17.65
CA PRO A 503 17.31 -4.97 -18.73
C PRO A 503 16.05 -5.69 -19.24
N MET A 504 15.86 -5.71 -20.55
CA MET A 504 14.79 -6.44 -21.23
C MET A 504 15.20 -7.88 -21.50
N VAL A 505 14.22 -8.77 -21.66
CA VAL A 505 14.43 -10.19 -21.97
C VAL A 505 14.36 -10.39 -23.48
N ARG A 506 15.49 -10.78 -24.08
CA ARG A 506 15.57 -11.23 -25.47
C ARG A 506 15.35 -12.73 -25.52
N LEU A 507 14.25 -13.12 -26.16
CA LEU A 507 13.88 -14.52 -26.39
C LEU A 507 14.19 -14.87 -27.84
N LYS A 508 14.94 -15.95 -28.07
CA LYS A 508 15.22 -16.48 -29.41
C LYS A 508 14.76 -17.92 -29.51
N ALA A 509 14.05 -18.23 -30.59
CA ALA A 509 13.69 -19.59 -30.96
C ALA A 509 14.35 -19.98 -32.29
N ALA A 510 14.07 -21.19 -32.76
CA ALA A 510 14.53 -21.66 -34.07
C ALA A 510 14.07 -20.74 -35.22
N GLN A 511 14.67 -20.90 -36.40
CA GLN A 511 14.35 -20.13 -37.62
C GLN A 511 14.57 -18.61 -37.49
N GLY A 512 15.47 -18.19 -36.59
CA GLY A 512 15.82 -16.78 -36.41
C GLY A 512 14.70 -15.93 -35.78
N ARG A 513 13.66 -16.56 -35.22
CA ARG A 513 12.57 -15.85 -34.55
C ARG A 513 13.07 -15.28 -33.23
N ASP A 514 13.02 -13.96 -33.09
CA ASP A 514 13.42 -13.26 -31.88
C ASP A 514 12.37 -12.23 -31.43
N VAL A 515 12.29 -12.00 -30.12
CA VAL A 515 11.49 -10.90 -29.57
C VAL A 515 12.20 -10.32 -28.35
N LEU A 516 12.12 -9.00 -28.19
CA LEU A 516 12.67 -8.29 -27.05
C LEU A 516 11.53 -7.65 -26.27
N VAL A 517 11.29 -8.15 -25.06
CA VAL A 517 10.17 -7.77 -24.20
C VAL A 517 10.66 -7.40 -22.81
N THR A 518 9.85 -6.66 -22.06
CA THR A 518 10.16 -6.34 -20.66
C THR A 518 10.08 -7.58 -19.77
N ASN A 519 10.74 -7.55 -18.61
CA ASN A 519 10.82 -8.70 -17.72
C ASN A 519 9.45 -9.26 -17.29
N THR A 520 8.47 -8.37 -17.10
CA THR A 520 7.11 -8.75 -16.67
C THR A 520 6.14 -8.98 -17.84
N HIS A 521 6.61 -8.98 -19.11
CA HIS A 521 5.71 -9.06 -20.26
C HIS A 521 5.08 -10.47 -20.34
N PRO A 522 3.75 -10.59 -20.53
CA PRO A 522 3.11 -11.90 -20.58
C PRO A 522 3.46 -12.64 -21.86
N MET A 523 3.94 -13.87 -21.68
CA MET A 523 4.28 -14.81 -22.74
C MET A 523 3.40 -16.05 -22.60
N VAL A 524 2.91 -16.59 -23.71
CA VAL A 524 2.01 -17.75 -23.68
C VAL A 524 2.83 -19.03 -23.85
N SER A 525 3.10 -19.71 -22.73
CA SER A 525 3.75 -21.02 -22.69
C SER A 525 2.74 -22.13 -22.97
N ARG A 526 3.14 -23.11 -23.80
CA ARG A 526 2.32 -24.29 -24.07
C ARG A 526 2.09 -25.12 -22.80
N THR A 527 3.09 -25.22 -21.93
CA THR A 527 3.07 -26.11 -20.77
C THR A 527 2.58 -25.42 -19.50
N ARG A 528 2.91 -24.13 -19.33
CA ARG A 528 2.62 -23.37 -18.10
C ARG A 528 1.47 -22.37 -18.23
N GLY A 529 0.90 -22.20 -19.43
CA GLY A 529 -0.05 -21.13 -19.70
C GLY A 529 0.65 -19.77 -19.76
N VAL A 530 0.00 -18.72 -19.26
CA VAL A 530 0.56 -17.35 -19.29
C VAL A 530 1.60 -17.17 -18.19
N VAL A 531 2.83 -16.83 -18.57
CA VAL A 531 3.96 -16.58 -17.66
C VAL A 531 4.66 -15.27 -18.00
N THR A 532 5.39 -14.66 -17.06
CA THR A 532 6.20 -13.47 -17.40
C THR A 532 7.47 -13.86 -18.13
N ALA A 533 7.94 -13.04 -19.06
CA ALA A 533 9.17 -13.30 -19.82
C ALA A 533 10.41 -13.58 -18.95
N GLY A 534 10.50 -12.95 -17.78
CA GLY A 534 11.59 -13.15 -16.82
C GLY A 534 11.70 -14.56 -16.23
N GLU A 535 10.59 -15.30 -16.21
CA GLU A 535 10.50 -16.68 -15.71
C GLU A 535 10.80 -17.73 -16.78
N LEU A 536 11.03 -17.30 -18.03
CA LEU A 536 11.34 -18.23 -19.10
C LEU A 536 12.81 -18.65 -19.05
N ALA A 537 13.03 -19.91 -19.40
CA ALA A 537 14.35 -20.51 -19.53
C ALA A 537 14.53 -21.12 -20.93
N VAL A 538 15.78 -21.40 -21.29
CA VAL A 538 16.09 -22.19 -22.49
C VAL A 538 15.39 -23.55 -22.39
N GLY A 539 14.75 -23.99 -23.48
CA GLY A 539 13.95 -25.21 -23.51
C GLY A 539 12.45 -25.01 -23.27
N ASP A 540 12.02 -23.86 -22.73
CA ASP A 540 10.58 -23.56 -22.63
C ASP A 540 9.94 -23.46 -24.02
N VAL A 541 8.67 -23.90 -24.13
CA VAL A 541 7.91 -23.93 -25.38
C VAL A 541 6.84 -22.85 -25.37
N LEU A 542 6.89 -21.93 -26.34
CA LEU A 542 5.95 -20.83 -26.49
C LEU A 542 5.02 -21.03 -27.69
N LEU A 543 3.81 -20.47 -27.59
CA LEU A 543 2.90 -20.39 -28.72
C LEU A 543 3.35 -19.32 -29.72
N THR A 544 3.15 -19.60 -31.00
CA THR A 544 3.52 -18.76 -32.14
C THR A 544 2.42 -18.75 -33.19
N LYS A 545 2.50 -17.85 -34.17
CA LYS A 545 1.57 -17.80 -35.31
C LYS A 545 1.53 -19.09 -36.13
N ASP A 546 2.63 -19.84 -36.13
CA ASP A 546 2.86 -21.04 -36.95
C ASP A 546 2.80 -22.35 -36.14
N GLY A 547 2.33 -22.28 -34.88
CA GLY A 547 2.30 -23.41 -33.96
C GLY A 547 3.12 -23.13 -32.71
N GLU A 548 4.14 -23.95 -32.44
CA GLU A 548 4.96 -23.85 -31.23
C GLU A 548 6.44 -23.59 -31.56
N ALA A 549 7.14 -22.95 -30.63
CA ALA A 549 8.58 -22.75 -30.74
C ALA A 549 9.27 -22.94 -29.39
N THR A 550 10.29 -23.80 -29.39
CA THR A 550 11.18 -23.99 -28.25
C THR A 550 12.23 -22.87 -28.20
N LEU A 551 12.43 -22.31 -27.02
CA LEU A 551 13.44 -21.27 -26.81
C LEU A 551 14.85 -21.86 -26.84
N ALA A 552 15.69 -21.30 -27.70
CA ALA A 552 17.10 -21.64 -27.84
C ALA A 552 18.01 -20.70 -27.04
N SER A 553 17.57 -19.46 -26.77
CA SER A 553 18.29 -18.49 -25.93
C SER A 553 17.33 -17.57 -25.18
N VAL A 554 17.72 -17.23 -23.95
CA VAL A 554 17.06 -16.23 -23.08
C VAL A 554 18.14 -15.32 -22.49
N GLU A 555 18.28 -14.12 -23.03
CA GLU A 555 19.32 -13.14 -22.66
C GLU A 555 18.68 -11.91 -22.00
N ARG A 556 19.29 -11.37 -20.94
CA ARG A 556 18.87 -10.08 -20.34
C ARG A 556 19.79 -9.00 -20.89
N VAL A 557 19.22 -8.02 -21.60
CA VAL A 557 19.99 -7.00 -22.32
C VAL A 557 19.49 -5.58 -22.01
N PRO A 558 20.39 -4.61 -21.77
CA PRO A 558 20.00 -3.21 -21.66
C PRO A 558 19.34 -2.71 -22.95
N TYR A 559 18.34 -1.84 -22.83
CA TYR A 559 17.65 -1.23 -23.96
C TYR A 559 17.54 0.27 -23.78
N LYS A 560 17.80 1.05 -24.84
CA LYS A 560 17.78 2.53 -24.83
C LYS A 560 16.74 3.12 -25.77
N GLY A 561 15.79 2.32 -26.25
CA GLY A 561 14.74 2.74 -27.17
C GLY A 561 13.39 2.96 -26.49
N GLN A 562 12.39 3.27 -27.32
CA GLN A 562 10.99 3.34 -26.88
C GLN A 562 10.40 1.93 -26.77
N VAL A 563 9.54 1.74 -25.79
CA VAL A 563 8.79 0.51 -25.59
C VAL A 563 7.30 0.79 -25.76
N TYR A 564 6.54 -0.18 -26.26
CA TYR A 564 5.12 -0.05 -26.58
C TYR A 564 4.30 -1.19 -25.98
N ASN A 565 3.05 -0.93 -25.63
CA ASN A 565 2.08 -1.98 -25.31
C ASN A 565 0.71 -1.61 -25.89
N LEU A 566 -0.14 -2.59 -26.11
CA LEU A 566 -1.47 -2.40 -26.67
C LEU A 566 -2.52 -2.87 -25.66
N THR A 567 -3.66 -2.19 -25.61
CA THR A 567 -4.90 -2.75 -25.05
C THR A 567 -5.77 -3.16 -26.21
N LEU A 568 -6.25 -4.40 -26.18
CA LEU A 568 -7.02 -4.98 -27.27
C LEU A 568 -8.47 -5.24 -26.84
N GLY A 569 -9.33 -5.34 -27.84
CA GLY A 569 -10.74 -5.69 -27.70
C GLY A 569 -11.61 -4.50 -27.32
N THR A 570 -12.65 -4.27 -28.15
CA THR A 570 -13.85 -3.52 -27.73
C THR A 570 -14.68 -4.34 -26.75
N ASP A 571 -15.58 -3.72 -25.99
CA ASP A 571 -16.45 -4.43 -25.04
C ASP A 571 -17.20 -5.59 -25.70
N ALA A 572 -17.65 -5.45 -26.95
CA ALA A 572 -18.32 -6.50 -27.71
C ALA A 572 -17.38 -7.65 -28.10
N GLU A 573 -16.15 -7.35 -28.52
CA GLU A 573 -15.15 -8.37 -28.87
C GLU A 573 -14.70 -9.17 -27.63
N LEU A 574 -14.63 -8.50 -26.47
CA LEU A 574 -14.21 -9.11 -25.21
C LEU A 574 -15.22 -10.14 -24.67
N LEU A 575 -16.49 -10.07 -25.06
CA LEU A 575 -17.49 -11.08 -24.68
C LEU A 575 -17.22 -12.46 -25.32
N ALA A 576 -16.42 -12.52 -26.38
CA ALA A 576 -16.14 -13.74 -27.16
C ALA A 576 -14.75 -14.32 -26.90
N VAL A 577 -14.01 -13.80 -25.93
CA VAL A 577 -12.64 -14.24 -25.61
C VAL A 577 -12.46 -14.42 -24.10
N GLY A 578 -11.68 -15.42 -23.70
CA GLY A 578 -11.32 -15.63 -22.29
C GLY A 578 -10.26 -14.64 -21.80
N ALA A 579 -10.11 -14.55 -20.47
CA ALA A 579 -9.13 -13.64 -19.85
C ALA A 579 -7.67 -13.90 -20.27
N GLN A 580 -7.33 -15.15 -20.61
CA GLN A 580 -6.00 -15.55 -21.11
C GLN A 580 -5.87 -15.49 -22.64
N GLU A 581 -6.83 -14.85 -23.32
CA GLU A 581 -6.89 -14.77 -24.79
C GLU A 581 -6.76 -13.33 -25.32
N HIS A 582 -6.46 -12.37 -24.43
CA HIS A 582 -6.14 -10.99 -24.79
C HIS A 582 -4.70 -10.88 -25.30
N THR A 583 -4.46 -11.42 -26.49
CA THR A 583 -3.11 -11.60 -27.05
C THR A 583 -2.92 -10.87 -28.39
N LEU A 584 -1.66 -10.74 -28.81
CA LEU A 584 -1.26 -10.31 -30.15
C LEU A 584 -0.10 -11.17 -30.68
N ILE A 585 0.06 -11.19 -32.00
CA ILE A 585 1.23 -11.77 -32.65
C ILE A 585 2.33 -10.72 -32.80
N ALA A 586 3.46 -10.90 -32.10
CA ALA A 586 4.62 -10.02 -32.07
C ALA A 586 5.90 -10.79 -32.47
N ASN A 587 6.53 -10.41 -33.59
CA ASN A 587 7.62 -11.16 -34.23
C ASN A 587 7.31 -12.67 -34.37
N GLY A 588 6.03 -13.00 -34.59
CA GLY A 588 5.56 -14.38 -34.71
C GLY A 588 5.26 -15.09 -33.39
N PHE A 589 5.63 -14.55 -32.23
CA PHE A 589 5.22 -15.09 -30.92
C PHE A 589 3.81 -14.62 -30.54
N VAL A 590 3.06 -15.47 -29.83
CA VAL A 590 1.82 -15.04 -29.15
C VAL A 590 2.22 -14.43 -27.81
N VAL A 591 1.96 -13.14 -27.65
CA VAL A 591 2.25 -12.38 -26.43
C VAL A 591 0.98 -11.74 -25.89
N GLY A 592 0.93 -11.48 -24.58
CA GLY A 592 -0.23 -10.85 -23.95
C GLY A 592 -0.28 -9.34 -24.14
N ASP A 593 -1.48 -8.78 -24.11
CA ASP A 593 -1.74 -7.34 -24.12
C ASP A 593 -1.62 -6.73 -22.70
N ALA A 594 -1.89 -5.42 -22.59
CA ALA A 594 -1.86 -4.71 -21.32
C ALA A 594 -2.86 -5.22 -20.27
N ARG A 595 -4.02 -5.76 -20.68
CA ARG A 595 -5.02 -6.31 -19.72
C ARG A 595 -4.52 -7.62 -19.14
N MET A 596 -4.05 -8.52 -20.00
CA MET A 596 -3.49 -9.81 -19.58
C MET A 596 -2.33 -9.63 -18.60
N GLN A 597 -1.52 -8.59 -18.81
CA GLN A 597 -0.44 -8.24 -17.90
C GLN A 597 -0.95 -7.82 -16.51
N THR A 598 -1.93 -6.92 -16.44
CA THR A 598 -2.54 -6.52 -15.17
C THR A 598 -3.14 -7.74 -14.45
N ASP A 599 -3.80 -8.64 -15.18
CA ASP A 599 -4.38 -9.85 -14.64
C ASP A 599 -3.31 -10.81 -14.11
N LEU A 600 -2.22 -11.02 -14.84
CA LEU A 600 -1.09 -11.85 -14.42
C LEU A 600 -0.40 -11.28 -13.18
N ALA A 601 -0.21 -9.97 -13.11
CA ALA A 601 0.35 -9.29 -11.95
C ALA A 601 -0.55 -9.47 -10.71
N ARG A 602 -1.86 -9.29 -10.85
CA ARG A 602 -2.83 -9.54 -9.76
C ARG A 602 -2.85 -11.00 -9.32
N GLN A 603 -2.69 -11.95 -10.24
CA GLN A 603 -2.64 -13.38 -9.91
C GLN A 603 -1.43 -13.74 -9.04
N LYS A 604 -0.25 -13.16 -9.30
CA LYS A 604 0.96 -13.35 -8.46
C LYS A 604 0.79 -12.85 -7.03
N HIS A 605 -0.15 -11.94 -6.82
CA HIS A 605 -0.37 -11.19 -5.59
C HIS A 605 -1.70 -11.56 -4.92
N LYS A 606 -2.35 -12.67 -5.32
CA LYS A 606 -3.61 -13.07 -4.67
C LYS A 606 -3.39 -13.21 -3.15
N PRO A 607 -4.29 -12.63 -2.32
CA PRO A 607 -4.23 -12.81 -0.88
C PRO A 607 -4.38 -14.30 -0.54
N VAL A 608 -3.94 -14.62 0.67
CA VAL A 608 -3.98 -15.90 1.41
C VAL A 608 -4.71 -17.03 0.66
N PRO A 609 -4.07 -18.20 0.46
CA PRO A 609 -4.68 -19.34 -0.22
C PRO A 609 -6.13 -19.58 0.22
N SER A 610 -7.02 -19.86 -0.74
CA SER A 610 -8.45 -20.11 -0.46
C SER A 610 -8.67 -21.22 0.57
N ASP A 611 -7.69 -22.12 0.70
CA ASP A 611 -7.57 -23.05 1.81
C ASP A 611 -6.31 -22.72 2.62
N VAL A 612 -6.51 -21.90 3.67
CA VAL A 612 -5.47 -21.52 4.63
C VAL A 612 -4.86 -22.77 5.25
N LEU A 613 -5.70 -23.73 5.68
CA LEU A 613 -5.26 -24.91 6.42
C LEU A 613 -4.37 -25.80 5.56
N ALA A 614 -4.69 -25.96 4.28
CA ALA A 614 -3.87 -26.76 3.35
C ALA A 614 -2.49 -26.14 3.09
N SER A 615 -2.37 -24.81 3.17
CA SER A 615 -1.12 -24.09 2.88
C SER A 615 -0.31 -23.76 4.13
N LEU A 616 -0.95 -23.73 5.30
CA LEU A 616 -0.35 -23.42 6.58
C LEU A 616 0.54 -24.59 7.05
N PRO A 617 1.73 -24.35 7.60
CA PRO A 617 2.54 -25.41 8.17
C PRO A 617 1.77 -26.18 9.25
N ALA A 618 1.93 -27.51 9.26
CA ALA A 618 1.19 -28.41 10.15
C ALA A 618 1.28 -28.02 11.64
N ALA A 619 2.39 -27.40 12.04
CA ALA A 619 2.62 -26.93 13.41
C ALA A 619 1.57 -25.91 13.87
N TRP A 620 0.99 -25.10 12.96
CA TRP A 620 0.02 -24.06 13.28
C TRP A 620 -1.45 -24.49 13.13
N HIS A 621 -1.71 -25.73 12.70
CA HIS A 621 -3.07 -26.20 12.41
C HIS A 621 -3.97 -26.17 13.65
N ALA A 622 -3.44 -26.55 14.82
CA ALA A 622 -4.20 -26.55 16.07
C ALA A 622 -4.64 -25.14 16.46
N ASP A 623 -3.69 -24.20 16.52
CA ASP A 623 -3.93 -22.79 16.80
C ASP A 623 -4.97 -22.21 15.81
N TYR A 624 -4.77 -22.44 14.50
CA TYR A 624 -5.70 -21.98 13.48
C TYR A 624 -7.11 -22.53 13.68
N LEU A 625 -7.27 -23.83 13.88
CA LEU A 625 -8.60 -24.44 14.07
C LEU A 625 -9.28 -23.97 15.36
N ASN A 626 -8.51 -23.67 16.40
CA ASN A 626 -9.03 -23.15 17.65
C ASN A 626 -9.43 -21.67 17.54
N SER A 627 -8.69 -20.85 16.78
CA SER A 627 -9.02 -19.44 16.53
C SER A 627 -10.36 -19.23 15.78
N ARG A 628 -10.90 -20.30 15.17
CA ARG A 628 -12.16 -20.29 14.40
C ARG A 628 -13.38 -20.74 15.21
N ARG A 629 -13.20 -21.14 16.46
CA ARG A 629 -14.25 -21.62 17.37
C ARG A 629 -14.61 -20.55 18.37
#